data_AF-A0A3Q2DSK3-F1
#
_entry.id   AF-A0A3Q2DSK3-F1
#
_cell.length_a   1.000
_cell.length_b   1.000
_cell.length_c   1.000
_cell.angle_alpha   90.00
_cell.angle_beta   90.00
_cell.angle_gamma   90.00
#
_symmetry.space_group_name_H-M   'P 1'
#
loop_
_entity.id
_entity.type
_entity.pdbx_description
1 polymer ?
#
loop_
_entity_poly.entity_id
_entity_poly.type
_entity_poly.pdbx_seq_one_letter_code
_entity_poly.pdbx_strand_id
1 'polypeptide(L)'
;MAEIGKGVTAGKLALNVQKRLSRAQEKVLQKLGKADETRDAAFEELVANFTKQMNEGGKLQKDLKSYMAAVKAMHDASRRLQDCLADMYEPDWFGKEELDALVEDTDTLWLSYHQNLTDKSLLCMDTYLAQFPEIKSRIAKRERKLVDFDSARHHFASLQKGKKKDEAKIAKAEEDLGRAQKIFEELNVELQDELPTLWDSRVGVYVSTFQSLAGHQESFHKEMSKLSQNLNDIMTKLEEQRQIKKDATAATGKGDGAKSEEANHSESTSPAPKKLGPPPNRPPPRLTPSPDPKQQIAGMFEEEALEPDANTNSSSTTQEVRQTLSYPSLEQI
;
A
#
# COMPACT_ATOMS: atom_id res chain seq x y z
N MET A 1 -1.64 52.95 -32.05
CA MET A 1 -2.31 52.13 -31.00
C MET A 1 -1.25 51.23 -30.41
N ALA A 2 -0.94 51.37 -29.11
CA ALA A 2 0.06 50.56 -28.42
C ALA A 2 -0.65 49.73 -27.34
N GLU A 3 -0.60 48.40 -27.52
CA GLU A 3 -1.09 47.39 -26.59
C GLU A 3 -0.10 47.23 -25.42
N ILE A 4 -0.59 47.42 -24.20
CA ILE A 4 0.12 47.21 -22.93
C ILE A 4 -0.35 45.89 -22.35
N GLY A 5 0.47 44.85 -22.47
CA GLY A 5 0.17 43.50 -22.00
C GLY A 5 1.38 42.78 -21.40
N LYS A 6 2.06 43.37 -20.42
CA LYS A 6 3.09 42.69 -19.60
C LYS A 6 3.14 43.30 -18.19
N GLY A 7 2.45 42.69 -17.22
CA GLY A 7 2.49 43.16 -15.83
C GLY A 7 1.92 42.22 -14.76
N VAL A 8 1.10 41.24 -15.15
CA VAL A 8 0.32 40.43 -14.18
C VAL A 8 1.13 39.30 -13.50
N THR A 9 2.21 38.82 -14.11
CA THR A 9 3.00 37.68 -13.61
C THR A 9 4.12 38.08 -12.65
N ALA A 10 4.80 39.20 -12.88
CA ALA A 10 5.87 39.67 -11.99
C ALA A 10 5.34 40.14 -10.63
N GLY A 11 4.14 40.76 -10.60
CA GLY A 11 3.51 41.23 -9.36
C GLY A 11 3.12 40.09 -8.40
N LYS A 12 2.59 38.97 -8.92
CA LYS A 12 2.25 37.79 -8.11
C LYS A 12 3.50 37.10 -7.53
N LEU A 13 4.57 36.99 -8.32
CA LEU A 13 5.84 36.45 -7.85
C LEU A 13 6.46 37.34 -6.77
N ALA A 14 6.47 38.65 -6.97
CA ALA A 14 6.96 39.61 -5.96
C ALA A 14 6.13 39.57 -4.66
N LEU A 15 4.80 39.49 -4.77
CA LEU A 15 3.91 39.32 -3.61
C LEU A 15 4.14 38.00 -2.87
N ASN A 16 4.39 36.90 -3.59
CA ASN A 16 4.70 35.60 -2.98
C ASN A 16 6.06 35.61 -2.27
N VAL A 17 7.07 36.23 -2.88
CA VAL A 17 8.39 36.43 -2.26
C VAL A 17 8.28 37.31 -1.01
N GLN A 18 7.50 38.39 -1.06
CA GLN A 18 7.25 39.27 0.08
C GLN A 18 6.54 38.52 1.24
N LYS A 19 5.53 37.69 0.93
CA LYS A 19 4.86 36.84 1.94
C LYS A 19 5.79 35.79 2.52
N ARG A 20 6.70 35.22 1.74
CA ARG A 20 7.71 34.27 2.25
C ARG A 20 8.67 34.96 3.23
N LEU A 21 9.14 36.16 2.89
CA LEU A 21 10.01 36.96 3.76
C LEU A 21 9.30 37.35 5.06
N SER A 22 8.03 37.76 5.00
CA SER A 22 7.27 38.11 6.21
C SER A 22 7.04 36.90 7.12
N ARG A 23 6.73 35.73 6.56
CA ARG A 23 6.61 34.47 7.33
C ARG A 23 7.91 34.06 7.99
N ALA A 24 9.03 34.17 7.28
CA ALA A 24 10.34 33.86 7.82
C ALA A 24 10.69 34.80 8.98
N GLN A 25 10.39 36.10 8.83
CA GLN A 25 10.59 37.10 9.87
C GLN A 25 9.72 36.81 11.12
N GLU A 26 8.44 36.48 10.93
CA GLU A 26 7.50 36.16 12.02
C GLU A 26 7.96 34.91 12.79
N LYS A 27 8.33 33.82 12.09
CA LYS A 27 8.86 32.60 12.73
C LYS A 27 10.12 32.88 13.57
N VAL A 28 10.98 33.79 13.13
CA VAL A 28 12.17 34.21 13.88
C VAL A 28 11.77 35.02 15.12
N LEU A 29 10.80 35.94 15.00
CA LEU A 29 10.30 36.74 16.12
C LEU A 29 9.61 35.88 17.20
N GLN A 30 8.84 34.86 16.79
CA GLN A 30 8.24 33.88 17.68
C GLN A 30 9.32 33.05 18.42
N LYS A 31 10.32 32.52 17.69
CA LYS A 31 11.46 31.80 18.30
C LYS A 31 12.29 32.64 19.27
N LEU A 32 12.29 33.97 19.11
CA LEU A 32 12.97 34.91 19.99
C LEU A 32 12.09 35.40 21.16
N GLY A 33 10.84 34.92 21.28
CA GLY A 33 9.89 35.36 22.30
C GLY A 33 9.43 36.82 22.16
N LYS A 34 9.59 37.41 20.98
CA LYS A 34 9.26 38.81 20.67
C LYS A 34 7.88 38.98 20.00
N ALA A 35 7.24 37.88 19.62
CA ALA A 35 5.87 37.81 19.14
C ALA A 35 5.18 36.58 19.77
N ASP A 36 3.90 36.72 20.13
CA ASP A 36 3.11 35.61 20.65
C ASP A 36 2.82 34.59 19.54
N GLU A 37 3.19 33.34 19.79
CA GLU A 37 2.82 32.20 18.95
C GLU A 37 1.44 31.70 19.37
N THR A 38 0.51 31.65 18.42
CA THR A 38 -0.77 30.98 18.65
C THR A 38 -0.54 29.47 18.64
N ARG A 39 -0.47 28.84 19.82
CA ARG A 39 -0.32 27.39 19.96
C ARG A 39 -1.68 26.72 20.02
N ASP A 40 -1.95 25.84 19.06
CA ASP A 40 -3.19 25.07 18.98
C ASP A 40 -2.87 23.60 19.27
N ALA A 41 -2.76 23.29 20.56
CA ALA A 41 -2.38 21.95 21.02
C ALA A 41 -3.37 20.87 20.56
N ALA A 42 -4.66 21.21 20.40
CA ALA A 42 -5.67 20.29 19.90
C ALA A 42 -5.42 19.95 18.42
N PHE A 43 -5.14 20.96 17.60
CA PHE A 43 -4.81 20.72 16.19
C PHE A 43 -3.46 20.00 16.01
N GLU A 44 -2.46 20.28 16.85
CA GLU A 44 -1.19 19.55 16.86
C GLU A 44 -1.39 18.04 17.11
N GLU A 45 -2.32 17.66 17.99
CA GLU A 45 -2.69 16.26 18.22
C GLU A 45 -3.35 15.62 16.98
N LEU A 46 -4.25 16.35 16.31
CA LEU A 46 -4.87 15.88 15.06
C LEU A 46 -3.81 15.64 13.97
N VAL A 47 -2.83 16.52 13.82
CA VAL A 47 -1.73 16.38 12.86
C VAL A 47 -0.81 15.20 13.23
N ALA A 48 -0.56 14.98 14.52
CA ALA A 48 0.21 13.82 14.99
C ALA A 48 -0.51 12.50 14.65
N ASN A 49 -1.82 12.43 14.88
CA ASN A 49 -2.65 11.29 14.52
C ASN A 49 -2.68 11.07 13.00
N PHE A 50 -2.89 12.13 12.21
CA PHE A 50 -2.82 12.08 10.74
C PHE A 50 -1.48 11.51 10.24
N THR A 51 -0.37 12.00 10.78
CA THR A 51 0.98 11.57 10.39
C THR A 51 1.21 10.10 10.74
N LYS A 52 0.81 9.69 11.94
CA LYS A 52 0.86 8.28 12.37
C LYS A 52 0.04 7.39 11.43
N GLN A 53 -1.19 7.78 11.15
CA GLN A 53 -2.11 7.05 10.29
C GLN A 53 -1.57 6.86 8.87
N MET A 54 -1.03 7.94 8.28
CA MET A 54 -0.40 7.93 6.97
C MET A 54 0.78 6.95 6.91
N ASN A 55 1.65 7.00 7.93
CA ASN A 55 2.84 6.15 8.00
C ASN A 55 2.48 4.68 8.21
N GLU A 56 1.55 4.38 9.11
CA GLU A 56 1.07 3.01 9.36
C GLU A 56 0.37 2.43 8.13
N GLY A 57 -0.51 3.20 7.48
CA GLY A 57 -1.18 2.80 6.25
C GLY A 57 -0.18 2.56 5.10
N GLY A 58 0.80 3.45 4.93
CA GLY A 58 1.86 3.30 3.93
C GLY A 58 2.74 2.07 4.16
N LYS A 59 3.06 1.76 5.42
CA LYS A 59 3.75 0.52 5.79
C LYS A 59 2.90 -0.70 5.44
N LEU A 60 1.62 -0.71 5.82
CA LEU A 60 0.70 -1.81 5.51
C LEU A 60 0.58 -2.05 3.99
N GLN A 61 0.43 -1.00 3.19
CA GLN A 61 0.38 -1.10 1.73
C GLN A 61 1.66 -1.73 1.17
N LYS A 62 2.83 -1.31 1.66
CA LYS A 62 4.12 -1.89 1.25
C LYS A 62 4.22 -3.38 1.59
N ASP A 63 3.80 -3.76 2.79
CA ASP A 63 3.82 -5.14 3.25
C ASP A 63 2.82 -6.00 2.45
N LEU A 64 1.64 -5.47 2.11
CA LEU A 64 0.66 -6.14 1.25
C LEU A 64 1.17 -6.34 -0.18
N LYS A 65 1.82 -5.33 -0.77
CA LYS A 65 2.50 -5.47 -2.09
C LYS A 65 3.59 -6.54 -2.05
N SER A 66 4.35 -6.59 -0.96
CA SER A 66 5.39 -7.61 -0.76
C SER A 66 4.80 -9.02 -0.63
N TYR A 67 3.68 -9.15 0.09
CA TYR A 67 2.92 -10.40 0.17
C TYR A 67 2.44 -10.87 -1.22
N MET A 68 1.88 -9.98 -2.03
CA MET A 68 1.44 -10.31 -3.39
C MET A 68 2.59 -10.76 -4.29
N ALA A 69 3.76 -10.10 -4.19
CA ALA A 69 4.95 -10.53 -4.92
C ALA A 69 5.39 -11.95 -4.52
N ALA A 70 5.29 -12.30 -3.23
CA ALA A 70 5.56 -13.65 -2.75
C ALA A 70 4.54 -14.68 -3.27
N VAL A 71 3.24 -14.33 -3.30
CA VAL A 71 2.19 -15.16 -3.91
C VAL A 71 2.49 -15.43 -5.39
N LYS A 72 2.86 -14.41 -6.15
CA LYS A 72 3.25 -14.57 -7.56
C LYS A 72 4.47 -15.48 -7.72
N ALA A 73 5.50 -15.30 -6.89
CA ALA A 73 6.68 -16.16 -6.93
C ALA A 73 6.35 -17.62 -6.60
N MET A 74 5.44 -17.86 -5.65
CA MET A 74 4.94 -19.20 -5.33
C MET A 74 4.17 -19.83 -6.50
N HIS A 75 3.28 -19.05 -7.13
CA HIS A 75 2.58 -19.48 -8.35
C HIS A 75 3.55 -19.90 -9.45
N ASP A 76 4.53 -19.05 -9.77
CA ASP A 76 5.50 -19.35 -10.82
C ASP A 76 6.35 -20.60 -10.50
N ALA A 77 6.65 -20.84 -9.21
CA ALA A 77 7.33 -22.06 -8.78
C ALA A 77 6.43 -23.30 -8.87
N SER A 78 5.17 -23.18 -8.45
CA SER A 78 4.17 -24.25 -8.54
C SER A 78 3.94 -24.67 -10.00
N ARG A 79 3.79 -23.70 -10.91
CA ARG A 79 3.60 -23.95 -12.34
C ARG A 79 4.77 -24.74 -12.91
N ARG A 80 6.01 -24.28 -12.72
CA ARG A 80 7.21 -25.01 -13.22
C ARG A 80 7.30 -26.45 -12.71
N LEU A 81 6.91 -26.69 -11.46
CA LEU A 81 6.90 -28.04 -10.89
C LEU A 81 5.83 -28.93 -11.53
N GLN A 82 4.64 -28.37 -11.78
CA GLN A 82 3.54 -29.07 -12.44
C GLN A 82 3.83 -29.32 -13.93
N ASP A 83 4.40 -28.35 -14.64
CA ASP A 83 4.86 -28.50 -16.03
C ASP A 83 5.86 -29.65 -16.14
N CYS A 84 6.84 -29.70 -15.22
CA CYS A 84 7.83 -30.78 -15.19
C CYS A 84 7.17 -32.16 -15.00
N LEU A 85 6.12 -32.24 -14.17
CA LEU A 85 5.38 -33.49 -13.99
C LEU A 85 4.60 -33.86 -15.24
N ALA A 86 3.90 -32.90 -15.85
CA ALA A 86 3.12 -33.12 -17.08
C ALA A 86 3.99 -33.55 -18.26
N ASP A 87 5.18 -32.94 -18.42
CA ASP A 87 6.17 -33.29 -19.45
C ASP A 87 6.72 -34.71 -19.29
N MET A 88 6.86 -35.17 -18.04
CA MET A 88 7.34 -36.53 -17.72
C MET A 88 6.24 -37.59 -17.79
N TYR A 89 4.97 -37.18 -17.91
CA TYR A 89 3.83 -38.08 -17.85
C TYR A 89 3.52 -38.66 -19.23
N GLU A 90 3.66 -39.98 -19.38
CA GLU A 90 3.45 -40.64 -20.66
C GLU A 90 1.96 -40.71 -21.05
N PRO A 91 1.62 -40.69 -22.35
CA PRO A 91 0.22 -40.72 -22.80
C PRO A 91 -0.57 -41.97 -22.42
N ASP A 92 0.09 -43.13 -22.19
CA ASP A 92 -0.57 -44.39 -21.82
C ASP A 92 -0.70 -44.59 -20.30
N TRP A 93 -0.19 -43.65 -19.51
CA TRP A 93 -0.30 -43.68 -18.07
C TRP A 93 -1.69 -43.29 -17.61
N PHE A 94 -2.16 -43.95 -16.56
CA PHE A 94 -3.46 -43.71 -15.98
C PHE A 94 -3.64 -42.22 -15.65
N GLY A 95 -4.74 -41.60 -16.05
CA GLY A 95 -5.07 -40.26 -15.59
C GLY A 95 -4.34 -39.12 -16.32
N LYS A 96 -3.76 -39.35 -17.51
CA LYS A 96 -3.04 -38.31 -18.27
C LYS A 96 -3.91 -37.07 -18.55
N GLU A 97 -5.12 -37.26 -19.08
CA GLU A 97 -6.04 -36.16 -19.41
C GLU A 97 -6.49 -35.44 -18.13
N GLU A 98 -6.78 -36.18 -17.07
CA GLU A 98 -7.15 -35.63 -15.77
C GLU A 98 -6.00 -34.86 -15.11
N LEU A 99 -4.75 -35.31 -15.28
CA LEU A 99 -3.58 -34.58 -14.82
C LEU A 99 -3.42 -33.26 -15.56
N ASP A 100 -3.55 -33.26 -16.90
CA ASP A 100 -3.44 -32.03 -17.70
C ASP A 100 -4.49 -31.00 -17.28
N ALA A 101 -5.75 -31.44 -17.14
CA ALA A 101 -6.84 -30.58 -16.65
C ALA A 101 -6.53 -30.04 -15.23
N LEU A 102 -5.98 -30.87 -14.35
CA LEU A 102 -5.59 -30.46 -12.99
C LEU A 102 -4.50 -29.38 -13.00
N VAL A 103 -3.53 -29.45 -13.91
CA VAL A 103 -2.49 -28.42 -14.06
C VAL A 103 -3.11 -27.10 -14.52
N GLU A 104 -4.01 -27.12 -15.51
CA GLU A 104 -4.72 -25.93 -15.98
C GLU A 104 -5.63 -25.30 -14.90
N ASP A 105 -6.36 -26.13 -14.16
CA ASP A 105 -7.21 -25.70 -13.04
C ASP A 105 -6.37 -25.07 -11.93
N THR A 106 -5.21 -25.64 -11.63
CA THR A 106 -4.28 -25.08 -10.63
C THR A 106 -3.77 -23.71 -11.07
N ASP A 107 -3.38 -23.55 -12.33
CA ASP A 107 -2.91 -22.27 -12.87
C ASP A 107 -4.01 -21.19 -12.79
N THR A 108 -5.23 -21.57 -13.21
CA THR A 108 -6.41 -20.70 -13.17
C THR A 108 -6.74 -20.25 -11.75
N LEU A 109 -6.66 -21.18 -10.78
CA LEU A 109 -6.92 -20.88 -9.37
C LEU A 109 -5.90 -19.87 -8.81
N TRP A 110 -4.61 -20.02 -9.13
CA TRP A 110 -3.58 -19.06 -8.74
C TRP A 110 -3.80 -17.67 -9.37
N LEU A 111 -4.14 -17.60 -10.66
CA LEU A 111 -4.43 -16.35 -11.36
C LEU A 111 -5.61 -15.62 -10.72
N SER A 112 -6.70 -16.34 -10.46
CA SER A 112 -7.88 -15.80 -9.78
C SER A 112 -7.54 -15.27 -8.38
N TYR A 113 -6.76 -16.04 -7.61
CA TYR A 113 -6.33 -15.63 -6.28
C TYR A 113 -5.51 -14.34 -6.30
N HIS A 114 -4.49 -14.26 -7.17
CA HIS A 114 -3.67 -13.05 -7.31
C HIS A 114 -4.52 -11.83 -7.74
N GLN A 115 -5.43 -12.02 -8.70
CA GLN A 115 -6.32 -10.94 -9.16
C GLN A 115 -7.21 -10.44 -8.03
N ASN A 116 -7.82 -11.34 -7.26
CA ASN A 116 -8.67 -10.98 -6.13
C ASN A 116 -7.92 -10.21 -5.05
N LEU A 117 -6.68 -10.62 -4.71
CA LEU A 117 -5.84 -9.86 -3.78
C LEU A 117 -5.57 -8.44 -4.27
N THR A 118 -5.32 -8.29 -5.58
CA THR A 118 -5.07 -6.99 -6.22
C THR A 118 -6.31 -6.10 -6.14
N ASP A 119 -7.45 -6.60 -6.60
CA ASP A 119 -8.66 -5.78 -6.79
C ASP A 119 -9.44 -5.55 -5.51
N LYS A 120 -9.37 -6.47 -4.55
CA LYS A 120 -10.25 -6.48 -3.37
C LYS A 120 -9.52 -6.16 -2.07
N SER A 121 -8.20 -6.34 -2.00
CA SER A 121 -7.42 -6.00 -0.79
C SER A 121 -6.52 -4.81 -1.05
N LEU A 122 -5.69 -4.85 -2.11
CA LEU A 122 -4.72 -3.78 -2.38
C LEU A 122 -5.39 -2.48 -2.82
N LEU A 123 -6.39 -2.55 -3.72
CA LEU A 123 -7.11 -1.36 -4.19
C LEU A 123 -7.78 -0.58 -3.04
N CYS A 124 -8.27 -1.27 -2.00
CA CYS A 124 -8.85 -0.64 -0.83
C CYS A 124 -7.83 0.25 -0.10
N MET A 125 -6.62 -0.27 0.11
CA MET A 125 -5.52 0.48 0.72
C MET A 125 -5.01 1.61 -0.18
N ASP A 126 -4.91 1.39 -1.49
CA ASP A 126 -4.48 2.41 -2.46
C ASP A 126 -5.45 3.60 -2.48
N THR A 127 -6.76 3.33 -2.55
CA THR A 127 -7.81 4.36 -2.54
C THR A 127 -7.81 5.14 -1.23
N TYR A 128 -7.64 4.43 -0.11
CA TYR A 128 -7.56 5.05 1.20
C TYR A 128 -6.35 6.00 1.31
N LEU A 129 -5.17 5.53 0.90
CA LEU A 129 -3.93 6.33 0.96
C LEU A 129 -3.91 7.50 -0.02
N ALA A 130 -4.68 7.44 -1.11
CA ALA A 130 -4.79 8.52 -2.08
C ALA A 130 -5.38 9.83 -1.49
N GLN A 131 -6.05 9.78 -0.34
CA GLN A 131 -6.61 10.95 0.34
C GLN A 131 -5.54 11.80 1.06
N PHE A 132 -4.46 11.16 1.52
CA PHE A 132 -3.47 11.80 2.39
C PHE A 132 -2.68 12.94 1.74
N PRO A 133 -2.23 12.87 0.47
CA PRO A 133 -1.47 13.96 -0.16
C PRO A 133 -2.20 15.30 -0.16
N GLU A 134 -3.49 15.31 -0.49
CA GLU A 134 -4.29 16.53 -0.54
C GLU A 134 -4.52 17.12 0.85
N ILE A 135 -4.89 16.28 1.82
CA ILE A 135 -5.07 16.70 3.21
C ILE A 135 -3.75 17.24 3.80
N LYS A 136 -2.62 16.59 3.52
CA LYS A 136 -1.29 17.05 3.92
C LYS A 136 -0.97 18.44 3.34
N SER A 137 -1.31 18.69 2.08
CA SER A 137 -1.16 20.01 1.44
C SER A 137 -1.99 21.08 2.15
N ARG A 138 -3.23 20.76 2.53
CA ARG A 138 -4.13 21.65 3.26
C ARG A 138 -3.66 21.92 4.69
N ILE A 139 -3.14 20.93 5.42
CA ILE A 139 -2.47 21.14 6.72
C ILE A 139 -1.32 22.14 6.58
N ALA A 140 -0.42 21.93 5.62
CA ALA A 140 0.70 22.85 5.38
C ALA A 140 0.22 24.25 4.95
N LYS A 141 -0.90 24.34 4.22
CA LYS A 141 -1.52 25.62 3.85
C LYS A 141 -2.07 26.32 5.09
N ARG A 142 -2.78 25.62 5.99
CA ARG A 142 -3.27 26.16 7.26
C ARG A 142 -2.13 26.73 8.10
N GLU A 143 -1.03 25.99 8.27
CA GLU A 143 0.15 26.47 9.03
C GLU A 143 0.71 27.78 8.45
N ARG A 144 0.82 27.88 7.11
CA ARG A 144 1.25 29.12 6.45
C ARG A 144 0.26 30.27 6.69
N LYS A 145 -1.04 29.97 6.75
CA LYS A 145 -2.09 30.97 6.98
C LYS A 145 -2.21 31.44 8.42
N LEU A 146 -1.91 30.57 9.37
CA LEU A 146 -1.77 30.95 10.78
C LEU A 146 -0.66 32.00 10.95
N VAL A 147 0.49 31.78 10.32
CA VAL A 147 1.60 32.75 10.34
C VAL A 147 1.23 34.07 9.63
N ASP A 148 0.54 33.99 8.49
CA ASP A 148 0.04 35.20 7.79
C ASP A 148 -0.93 36.00 8.69
N PHE A 149 -1.81 35.31 9.42
CA PHE A 149 -2.76 35.91 10.37
C PHE A 149 -2.06 36.54 11.59
N ASP A 150 -1.13 35.82 12.23
CA ASP A 150 -0.36 36.34 13.37
C ASP A 150 0.43 37.60 12.99
N SER A 151 1.04 37.60 11.80
CA SER A 151 1.78 38.75 11.27
C SER A 151 0.87 39.96 11.03
N ALA A 152 -0.32 39.76 10.43
CA ALA A 152 -1.30 40.82 10.24
C ALA A 152 -1.83 41.36 11.58
N ARG A 153 -2.07 40.48 12.56
CA ARG A 153 -2.51 40.83 13.92
C ARG A 153 -1.47 41.70 14.62
N HIS A 154 -0.21 41.30 14.55
CA HIS A 154 0.91 42.07 15.11
C HIS A 154 1.05 43.43 14.41
N HIS A 155 0.95 43.47 13.08
CA HIS A 155 1.04 44.72 12.31
C HIS A 155 -0.06 45.71 12.72
N PHE A 156 -1.31 45.27 12.76
CA PHE A 156 -2.45 46.10 13.19
C PHE A 156 -2.27 46.60 14.63
N ALA A 157 -1.89 45.72 15.56
CA ALA A 157 -1.64 46.08 16.96
C ALA A 157 -0.51 47.11 17.11
N SER A 158 0.54 47.02 16.28
CA SER A 158 1.64 47.98 16.29
C SER A 158 1.22 49.38 15.84
N LEU A 159 0.35 49.48 14.83
CA LEU A 159 -0.17 50.75 14.32
C LEU A 159 -1.13 51.41 15.31
N GLN A 160 -1.95 50.62 16.01
CA GLN A 160 -2.85 51.08 17.07
C GLN A 160 -2.10 51.74 18.25
N LYS A 161 -0.91 51.23 18.60
CA LYS A 161 -0.06 51.74 19.70
C LYS A 161 0.81 52.95 19.29
N GLY A 162 0.82 53.33 18.01
CA GLY A 162 1.63 54.43 17.50
C GLY A 162 1.20 55.81 18.01
N LYS A 163 2.18 56.69 18.31
CA LYS A 163 1.92 58.07 18.78
C LYS A 163 1.25 58.96 17.72
N LYS A 164 1.40 58.65 16.44
CA LYS A 164 0.70 59.31 15.32
C LYS A 164 -0.24 58.30 14.68
N LYS A 165 -1.55 58.56 14.77
CA LYS A 165 -2.57 57.72 14.15
C LYS A 165 -2.77 58.14 12.70
N ASP A 166 -2.41 57.24 11.79
CA ASP A 166 -2.66 57.37 10.37
C ASP A 166 -3.88 56.50 10.05
N GLU A 167 -5.07 57.13 10.04
CA GLU A 167 -6.35 56.44 9.93
C GLU A 167 -6.45 55.59 8.65
N ALA A 168 -5.86 56.05 7.54
CA ALA A 168 -5.85 55.30 6.28
C ALA A 168 -4.99 54.02 6.38
N LYS A 169 -3.84 54.08 7.05
CA LYS A 169 -3.00 52.89 7.28
C LYS A 169 -3.63 51.91 8.27
N ILE A 170 -4.28 52.42 9.31
CA ILE A 170 -4.97 51.60 10.30
C ILE A 170 -6.13 50.86 9.63
N ALA A 171 -6.98 51.55 8.85
CA ALA A 171 -8.09 50.94 8.13
C ALA A 171 -7.62 49.83 7.15
N LYS A 172 -6.51 50.06 6.44
CA LYS A 172 -5.93 49.04 5.56
C LYS A 172 -5.42 47.82 6.32
N ALA A 173 -4.74 48.02 7.45
CA ALA A 173 -4.23 46.93 8.27
C ALA A 173 -5.37 46.11 8.92
N GLU A 174 -6.49 46.75 9.26
CA GLU A 174 -7.70 46.08 9.74
C GLU A 174 -8.33 45.20 8.66
N GLU A 175 -8.43 45.71 7.43
CA GLU A 175 -8.93 44.94 6.29
C GLU A 175 -8.03 43.74 5.97
N ASP A 176 -6.70 43.93 5.99
CA ASP A 176 -5.72 42.86 5.79
C ASP A 176 -5.80 41.81 6.90
N LEU A 177 -6.00 42.22 8.16
CA LEU A 177 -6.23 41.32 9.29
C LEU A 177 -7.50 40.49 9.10
N GLY A 178 -8.62 41.13 8.77
CA GLY A 178 -9.89 40.45 8.53
C GLY A 178 -9.81 39.43 7.38
N ARG A 179 -9.09 39.76 6.30
CA ARG A 179 -8.82 38.82 5.20
C ARG A 179 -7.99 37.62 5.65
N ALA A 180 -6.89 37.87 6.38
CA ALA A 180 -6.01 36.80 6.84
C ALA A 180 -6.72 35.85 7.82
N GLN A 181 -7.52 36.42 8.73
CA GLN A 181 -8.34 35.66 9.67
C GLN A 181 -9.33 34.76 8.95
N LYS A 182 -10.09 35.30 7.98
CA LYS A 182 -11.09 34.52 7.22
C LYS A 182 -10.46 33.31 6.52
N ILE A 183 -9.35 33.51 5.80
CA ILE A 183 -8.69 32.43 5.06
C ILE A 183 -8.11 31.36 6.01
N PHE A 184 -7.56 31.78 7.15
CA PHE A 184 -7.07 30.84 8.15
C PHE A 184 -8.22 30.04 8.76
N GLU A 185 -9.30 30.70 9.19
CA GLU A 185 -10.41 30.06 9.89
C GLU A 185 -11.19 29.09 8.99
N GLU A 186 -11.40 29.44 7.71
CA GLU A 186 -12.01 28.53 6.73
C GLU A 186 -11.23 27.21 6.63
N LEU A 187 -9.91 27.27 6.44
CA LEU A 187 -9.06 26.06 6.41
C LEU A 187 -9.02 25.34 7.76
N ASN A 188 -9.05 26.10 8.85
CA ASN A 188 -8.97 25.56 10.21
C ASN A 188 -10.19 24.69 10.52
N VAL A 189 -11.40 25.23 10.32
CA VAL A 189 -12.66 24.53 10.58
C VAL A 189 -12.77 23.28 9.71
N GLU A 190 -12.51 23.40 8.40
CA GLU A 190 -12.59 22.24 7.50
C GLU A 190 -11.66 21.10 7.95
N LEU A 191 -10.42 21.40 8.35
CA LEU A 191 -9.48 20.38 8.81
C LEU A 191 -9.83 19.83 10.20
N GLN A 192 -10.41 20.65 11.08
CA GLN A 192 -10.89 20.19 12.38
C GLN A 192 -12.07 19.21 12.26
N ASP A 193 -12.88 19.32 11.20
CA ASP A 193 -13.96 18.37 10.90
C ASP A 193 -13.45 17.10 10.18
N GLU A 194 -12.54 17.27 9.21
CA GLU A 194 -12.10 16.19 8.34
C GLU A 194 -11.08 15.25 9.00
N LEU A 195 -10.13 15.77 9.78
CA LEU A 195 -9.07 14.95 10.38
C LEU A 195 -9.59 13.90 11.37
N PRO A 196 -10.55 14.19 12.27
CA PRO A 196 -11.16 13.16 13.12
C PRO A 196 -11.91 12.12 12.31
N THR A 197 -12.66 12.53 11.29
CA THR A 197 -13.39 11.63 10.40
C THR A 197 -12.45 10.68 9.67
N LEU A 198 -11.35 11.20 9.12
CA LEU A 198 -10.30 10.40 8.50
C LEU A 198 -9.69 9.44 9.53
N TRP A 199 -9.35 9.92 10.73
CA TRP A 199 -8.79 9.11 11.80
C TRP A 199 -9.68 7.89 12.06
N ASP A 200 -10.96 8.10 12.35
CA ASP A 200 -11.91 7.03 12.70
C ASP A 200 -12.13 6.02 11.57
N SER A 201 -12.04 6.47 10.31
CA SER A 201 -12.16 5.58 9.14
C SER A 201 -11.11 4.45 9.10
N ARG A 202 -9.94 4.61 9.76
CA ARG A 202 -8.84 3.63 9.75
C ARG A 202 -9.29 2.22 10.13
N VAL A 203 -10.18 2.11 11.12
CA VAL A 203 -10.63 0.82 11.63
C VAL A 203 -11.41 0.08 10.54
N GLY A 204 -12.35 0.78 9.89
CA GLY A 204 -13.14 0.21 8.80
C GLY A 204 -12.27 -0.22 7.62
N VAL A 205 -11.27 0.59 7.26
CA VAL A 205 -10.33 0.25 6.18
C VAL A 205 -9.51 -0.99 6.52
N TYR A 206 -8.97 -1.10 7.73
CA TYR A 206 -8.21 -2.28 8.16
C TYR A 206 -9.08 -3.53 8.21
N VAL A 207 -10.27 -3.44 8.78
CA VAL A 207 -11.23 -4.55 8.83
C VAL A 207 -11.57 -5.02 7.43
N SER A 208 -11.95 -4.12 6.53
CA SER A 208 -12.28 -4.44 5.13
C SER A 208 -11.11 -5.11 4.40
N THR A 209 -9.90 -4.53 4.54
CA THR A 209 -8.69 -5.05 3.89
C THR A 209 -8.37 -6.48 4.36
N PHE A 210 -8.37 -6.73 5.67
CA PHE A 210 -8.02 -8.03 6.21
C PHE A 210 -9.13 -9.07 6.10
N GLN A 211 -10.40 -8.70 6.19
CA GLN A 211 -11.51 -9.62 5.92
C GLN A 211 -11.50 -10.07 4.46
N SER A 212 -11.29 -9.12 3.53
CA SER A 212 -11.12 -9.43 2.11
C SER A 212 -9.93 -10.36 1.91
N LEU A 213 -8.75 -10.03 2.44
CA LEU A 213 -7.56 -10.87 2.32
C LEU A 213 -7.78 -12.29 2.85
N ALA A 214 -8.33 -12.42 4.07
CA ALA A 214 -8.57 -13.69 4.72
C ALA A 214 -9.61 -14.54 3.97
N GLY A 215 -10.71 -13.93 3.50
CA GLY A 215 -11.75 -14.65 2.75
C GLY A 215 -11.22 -15.23 1.43
N HIS A 216 -10.39 -14.48 0.71
CA HIS A 216 -9.78 -14.99 -0.53
C HIS A 216 -8.68 -16.03 -0.24
N GLN A 217 -7.91 -15.87 0.84
CA GLN A 217 -6.98 -16.90 1.31
C GLN A 217 -7.70 -18.21 1.63
N GLU A 218 -8.78 -18.15 2.40
CA GLU A 218 -9.59 -19.31 2.77
C GLU A 218 -10.11 -20.03 1.53
N SER A 219 -10.75 -19.28 0.62
CA SER A 219 -11.31 -19.85 -0.61
C SER A 219 -10.22 -20.49 -1.48
N PHE A 220 -9.08 -19.82 -1.65
CA PHE A 220 -7.96 -20.35 -2.41
C PHE A 220 -7.44 -21.66 -1.82
N HIS A 221 -7.15 -21.68 -0.52
CA HIS A 221 -6.60 -22.88 0.14
C HIS A 221 -7.60 -24.05 0.15
N LYS A 222 -8.90 -23.77 0.25
CA LYS A 222 -9.94 -24.79 0.17
C LYS A 222 -9.97 -25.47 -1.21
N GLU A 223 -9.94 -24.71 -2.28
CA GLU A 223 -9.95 -25.28 -3.64
C GLU A 223 -8.60 -25.94 -3.98
N MET A 224 -7.48 -25.34 -3.56
CA MET A 224 -6.14 -25.92 -3.74
C MET A 224 -5.98 -27.27 -3.04
N SER A 225 -6.62 -27.44 -1.88
CA SER A 225 -6.66 -28.71 -1.16
C SER A 225 -7.32 -29.81 -1.98
N LYS A 226 -8.43 -29.51 -2.67
CA LYS A 226 -9.12 -30.48 -3.54
C LYS A 226 -8.24 -30.87 -4.73
N LEU A 227 -7.60 -29.91 -5.38
CA LEU A 227 -6.66 -30.19 -6.48
C LEU A 227 -5.48 -31.06 -6.00
N SER A 228 -4.97 -30.79 -4.80
CA SER A 228 -3.89 -31.59 -4.21
C SER A 228 -4.32 -33.03 -3.90
N GLN A 229 -5.56 -33.22 -3.45
CA GLN A 229 -6.15 -34.56 -3.25
C GLN A 229 -6.33 -35.29 -4.58
N ASN A 230 -6.88 -34.63 -5.60
CA ASN A 230 -7.03 -35.20 -6.93
C ASN A 230 -5.69 -35.67 -7.52
N LEU A 231 -4.62 -34.87 -7.35
CA LEU A 231 -3.28 -35.24 -7.77
C LEU A 231 -2.79 -36.51 -7.05
N ASN A 232 -3.03 -36.60 -5.73
CA ASN A 232 -2.65 -37.78 -4.95
C ASN A 232 -3.39 -39.04 -5.41
N ASP A 233 -4.68 -38.92 -5.71
CA ASP A 233 -5.50 -40.03 -6.22
C ASP A 233 -5.01 -40.51 -7.59
N ILE A 234 -4.65 -39.58 -8.50
CA ILE A 234 -4.04 -39.92 -9.81
C ILE A 234 -2.74 -40.71 -9.60
N MET A 235 -1.86 -40.25 -8.72
CA MET A 235 -0.59 -40.94 -8.44
C MET A 235 -0.79 -42.32 -7.83
N THR A 236 -1.80 -42.48 -6.95
CA THR A 236 -2.15 -43.78 -6.35
C THR A 236 -2.64 -44.76 -7.42
N LYS A 237 -3.51 -44.32 -8.33
CA LYS A 237 -4.02 -45.17 -9.41
C LYS A 237 -2.97 -45.50 -10.47
N LEU A 238 -2.02 -44.60 -10.72
CA LEU A 238 -0.87 -44.90 -11.57
C LEU A 238 0.01 -46.02 -10.96
N GLU A 239 0.22 -45.99 -9.64
CA GLU A 239 0.93 -47.06 -8.92
C GLU A 239 0.20 -48.40 -9.06
N GLU A 240 -1.13 -48.41 -8.89
CA GLU A 240 -1.95 -49.61 -9.09
C GLU A 240 -1.82 -50.15 -10.52
N GLN A 241 -1.90 -49.28 -11.54
CA GLN A 241 -1.69 -49.65 -12.95
C GLN A 241 -0.32 -50.32 -13.14
N ARG A 242 0.75 -49.78 -12.50
CA ARG A 242 2.11 -50.34 -12.58
C ARG A 242 2.19 -51.75 -11.99
N GLN A 243 1.57 -51.99 -10.83
CA GLN A 243 1.58 -53.32 -10.19
C GLN A 243 0.80 -54.35 -11.02
N ILE A 244 -0.36 -53.97 -11.56
CA ILE A 244 -1.17 -54.86 -12.42
C ILE A 244 -0.36 -55.28 -13.67
N LYS A 245 0.31 -54.33 -14.35
CA LYS A 245 1.17 -54.63 -15.52
C LYS A 245 2.31 -55.60 -15.14
N LYS A 246 2.90 -55.44 -13.95
CA LYS A 246 3.97 -56.33 -13.44
C LYS A 246 3.48 -57.75 -13.17
N ASP A 247 2.35 -57.90 -12.49
CA ASP A 247 1.79 -59.21 -12.13
C ASP A 247 1.33 -60.00 -13.37
N ALA A 248 0.74 -59.33 -14.36
CA ALA A 248 0.36 -59.93 -15.64
C ALA A 248 1.57 -60.49 -16.41
N THR A 249 2.70 -59.79 -16.37
CA THR A 249 3.96 -60.23 -16.99
C THR A 249 4.57 -61.43 -16.26
N ALA A 250 4.46 -61.48 -14.93
CA ALA A 250 4.92 -62.60 -14.13
C ALA A 250 4.07 -63.88 -14.31
N ALA A 251 2.76 -63.73 -14.53
CA ALA A 251 1.85 -64.85 -14.78
C ALA A 251 2.06 -65.50 -16.16
N THR A 252 2.40 -64.71 -17.18
CA THR A 252 2.68 -65.19 -18.55
C THR A 252 4.06 -65.83 -18.68
N GLY A 253 5.05 -65.41 -17.88
CA GLY A 253 6.40 -65.99 -17.88
C GLY A 253 6.55 -67.37 -17.20
N LYS A 254 5.51 -67.89 -16.54
CA LYS A 254 5.52 -69.24 -15.91
C LYS A 254 4.94 -70.35 -16.79
N GLY A 255 4.60 -70.06 -18.05
CA GLY A 255 3.89 -70.96 -18.96
C GLY A 255 4.73 -71.83 -19.89
N ASP A 256 6.00 -71.51 -20.17
CA ASP A 256 6.80 -72.30 -21.13
C ASP A 256 8.21 -72.60 -20.59
N GLY A 257 8.37 -73.81 -20.08
CA GLY A 257 9.68 -74.41 -19.82
C GLY A 257 10.08 -75.33 -20.97
N ALA A 258 11.04 -74.90 -21.80
CA ALA A 258 11.89 -75.80 -22.59
C ALA A 258 13.26 -75.15 -22.94
N LYS A 259 14.28 -75.61 -22.21
CA LYS A 259 15.74 -75.62 -22.46
C LYS A 259 16.32 -75.01 -23.75
N SER A 260 17.37 -74.20 -23.59
CA SER A 260 18.70 -74.48 -24.19
C SER A 260 19.84 -73.77 -23.43
N GLU A 261 20.74 -74.59 -22.88
CA GLU A 261 22.17 -74.39 -22.54
C GLU A 261 22.97 -74.00 -23.82
N GLU A 262 24.15 -73.36 -23.88
CA GLU A 262 25.17 -72.82 -22.96
C GLU A 262 26.24 -72.06 -23.82
N ALA A 263 27.07 -71.25 -23.16
CA ALA A 263 28.43 -70.76 -23.54
C ALA A 263 28.59 -69.53 -24.47
N ASN A 264 29.04 -68.41 -23.89
CA ASN A 264 30.46 -68.02 -23.97
C ASN A 264 30.85 -66.88 -23.00
N HIS A 265 32.06 -67.01 -22.48
CA HIS A 265 32.81 -66.10 -21.61
C HIS A 265 33.05 -64.71 -22.24
N SER A 266 33.06 -63.65 -21.43
CA SER A 266 34.30 -62.87 -21.19
C SER A 266 34.09 -61.81 -20.11
N GLU A 267 34.91 -61.89 -19.06
CA GLU A 267 35.13 -60.83 -18.08
C GLU A 267 35.72 -59.58 -18.77
N SER A 268 35.24 -58.40 -18.39
CA SER A 268 36.05 -57.19 -18.40
C SER A 268 35.61 -56.27 -17.27
N THR A 269 36.61 -55.81 -16.54
CA THR A 269 36.60 -55.13 -15.26
C THR A 269 36.45 -53.61 -15.37
N SER A 270 35.60 -53.05 -14.49
CA SER A 270 35.69 -51.73 -13.83
C SER A 270 35.45 -50.42 -14.64
N PRO A 271 35.21 -49.24 -13.99
CA PRO A 271 35.02 -48.96 -12.54
C PRO A 271 33.75 -48.12 -12.18
N ALA A 272 33.51 -48.05 -10.86
CA ALA A 272 32.42 -47.36 -10.15
C ALA A 272 32.34 -45.82 -10.29
N PRO A 273 31.17 -45.19 -10.07
CA PRO A 273 31.08 -43.74 -9.86
C PRO A 273 31.40 -43.34 -8.41
N LYS A 274 32.12 -42.23 -8.30
CA LYS A 274 32.72 -41.65 -7.09
C LYS A 274 31.66 -41.08 -6.13
N LYS A 275 31.89 -41.26 -4.82
CA LYS A 275 31.22 -40.54 -3.72
C LYS A 275 31.35 -39.02 -3.92
N LEU A 276 30.22 -38.31 -3.98
CA LEU A 276 30.16 -36.86 -3.79
C LEU A 276 30.04 -36.59 -2.27
N GLY A 277 30.88 -35.68 -1.77
CA GLY A 277 30.98 -35.32 -0.35
C GLY A 277 29.79 -34.51 0.19
N PRO A 278 29.75 -34.26 1.51
CA PRO A 278 28.63 -33.57 2.15
C PRO A 278 28.67 -32.05 1.86
N PRO A 279 27.52 -31.35 1.84
CA PRO A 279 27.49 -29.91 1.62
C PRO A 279 28.03 -29.15 2.85
N PRO A 280 28.67 -27.98 2.67
CA PRO A 280 29.23 -27.22 3.78
C PRO A 280 28.21 -26.26 4.44
N ASN A 281 28.25 -26.25 5.76
CA ASN A 281 28.06 -25.14 6.71
C ASN A 281 27.02 -24.03 6.47
N ARG A 282 26.10 -23.97 7.45
CA ARG A 282 25.45 -22.78 8.05
C ARG A 282 26.46 -21.65 8.37
N PRO A 283 26.01 -20.39 8.39
CA PRO A 283 26.38 -19.49 9.50
C PRO A 283 25.16 -18.73 10.12
N PRO A 284 25.15 -18.49 11.45
CA PRO A 284 24.39 -17.41 12.12
C PRO A 284 25.32 -16.16 12.32
N PRO A 285 24.99 -15.04 13.02
CA PRO A 285 23.84 -14.69 13.88
C PRO A 285 23.24 -13.25 13.70
N ARG A 286 22.17 -13.00 14.48
CA ARG A 286 21.45 -11.73 14.79
C ARG A 286 22.35 -10.61 15.36
N LEU A 287 21.92 -9.34 15.24
CA LEU A 287 21.83 -8.20 16.22
C LEU A 287 21.78 -6.85 15.43
N THR A 288 20.91 -5.85 15.66
CA THR A 288 20.75 -4.94 16.83
C THR A 288 19.47 -4.04 16.69
N PRO A 289 19.05 -3.25 17.71
CA PRO A 289 17.73 -2.61 17.78
C PRO A 289 17.66 -1.21 17.11
N SER A 290 16.44 -0.82 16.76
CA SER A 290 16.07 0.46 16.11
C SER A 290 16.12 1.66 17.09
N PRO A 291 16.45 2.89 16.63
CA PRO A 291 16.41 4.09 17.47
C PRO A 291 14.99 4.70 17.59
N ASP A 292 14.85 5.54 18.61
CA ASP A 292 13.66 6.22 19.17
C ASP A 292 12.81 7.08 18.18
N PRO A 293 11.47 7.20 18.33
CA PRO A 293 10.59 7.90 17.38
C PRO A 293 10.57 9.44 17.46
N LYS A 294 11.32 10.09 18.37
CA LYS A 294 11.13 11.52 18.68
C LYS A 294 11.89 12.52 17.80
N GLN A 295 12.64 12.08 16.78
CA GLN A 295 13.41 12.99 15.92
C GLN A 295 12.92 13.11 14.47
N GLN A 296 11.89 12.37 14.05
CA GLN A 296 11.38 12.43 12.66
C GLN A 296 10.39 13.56 12.39
N ILE A 297 9.85 14.23 13.42
CA ILE A 297 8.84 15.29 13.23
C ILE A 297 9.46 16.58 12.66
N ALA A 298 10.77 16.80 12.80
CA ALA A 298 11.42 18.05 12.40
C ALA A 298 11.95 18.08 10.94
N GLY A 299 12.01 16.95 10.25
CA GLY A 299 12.78 16.83 9.00
C GLY A 299 12.00 16.78 7.68
N MET A 300 10.66 16.80 7.69
CA MET A 300 9.86 16.47 6.50
C MET A 300 9.24 17.67 5.74
N PHE A 301 9.70 18.90 6.02
CA PHE A 301 9.11 20.13 5.46
C PHE A 301 10.05 20.95 4.57
N GLU A 302 10.99 20.33 3.87
CA GLU A 302 11.75 20.98 2.81
C GLU A 302 11.74 20.16 1.52
N GLU A 303 10.60 20.18 0.83
CA GLU A 303 10.59 20.01 -0.63
C GLU A 303 9.47 20.88 -1.22
N GLU A 304 9.88 21.99 -1.83
CA GLU A 304 9.02 23.07 -2.28
C GLU A 304 8.71 22.90 -3.78
N ALA A 305 7.52 22.39 -4.10
CA ALA A 305 6.98 22.40 -5.46
C ALA A 305 6.27 23.73 -5.76
N LEU A 306 6.62 24.34 -6.90
CA LEU A 306 5.99 25.53 -7.48
C LEU A 306 4.71 25.14 -8.21
N GLU A 307 3.54 25.45 -7.65
CA GLU A 307 2.25 25.40 -8.37
C GLU A 307 1.50 26.73 -8.19
N PRO A 308 0.84 27.26 -9.23
CA PRO A 308 0.17 28.56 -9.18
C PRO A 308 -1.25 28.44 -8.61
N ASP A 309 -1.61 29.32 -7.66
CA ASP A 309 -2.98 29.46 -7.15
C ASP A 309 -3.95 29.84 -8.29
N ALA A 310 -4.79 28.89 -8.71
CA ALA A 310 -5.97 29.13 -9.54
C ALA A 310 -7.21 29.19 -8.64
N ASN A 311 -7.67 30.42 -8.37
CA ASN A 311 -8.95 30.68 -7.72
C ASN A 311 -10.04 30.58 -8.79
N THR A 312 -10.85 29.52 -8.78
CA THR A 312 -12.05 29.42 -9.62
C THR A 312 -13.20 28.88 -8.80
N ASN A 313 -14.20 29.75 -8.57
CA ASN A 313 -15.53 29.36 -8.14
C ASN A 313 -16.13 28.39 -9.16
N SER A 314 -16.47 27.19 -8.70
CA SER A 314 -17.31 26.25 -9.44
C SER A 314 -18.42 25.78 -8.52
N SER A 315 -19.59 26.39 -8.64
CA SER A 315 -20.83 25.85 -8.10
C SER A 315 -21.17 24.58 -8.87
N SER A 316 -21.11 23.41 -8.22
CA SER A 316 -21.70 22.18 -8.74
C SER A 316 -22.60 21.57 -7.67
N THR A 317 -23.90 21.62 -7.96
CA THR A 317 -24.98 20.91 -7.28
C THR A 317 -24.70 19.40 -7.32
N THR A 318 -24.58 18.77 -6.15
CA THR A 318 -24.63 17.31 -6.03
C THR A 318 -25.91 16.94 -5.29
N GLN A 319 -26.81 16.25 -5.99
CA GLN A 319 -27.96 15.57 -5.41
C GLN A 319 -27.47 14.48 -4.45
N GLU A 320 -27.82 14.59 -3.18
CA GLU A 320 -27.72 13.49 -2.22
C GLU A 320 -28.72 12.40 -2.57
N VAL A 321 -28.22 11.24 -3.00
CA VAL A 321 -28.95 9.97 -2.87
C VAL A 321 -28.57 9.40 -1.51
N ARG A 322 -29.42 9.61 -0.50
CA ARG A 322 -29.35 8.87 0.77
C ARG A 322 -29.58 7.38 0.49
N GLN A 323 -28.56 6.56 0.69
CA GLN A 323 -28.75 5.14 0.98
C GLN A 323 -28.58 4.92 2.48
N THR A 324 -29.69 4.67 3.16
CA THR A 324 -29.73 4.20 4.54
C THR A 324 -29.30 2.73 4.57
N LEU A 325 -28.10 2.45 5.09
CA LEU A 325 -27.74 1.09 5.49
C LEU A 325 -28.29 0.85 6.91
N SER A 326 -29.39 0.08 6.96
CA SER A 326 -29.95 -0.48 8.19
C SER A 326 -29.16 -1.74 8.55
N TYR A 327 -28.53 -1.75 9.72
CA TYR A 327 -27.94 -2.97 10.29
C TYR A 327 -29.01 -3.77 11.05
N PRO A 328 -29.15 -5.10 10.83
CA PRO A 328 -30.00 -5.90 11.68
C PRO A 328 -29.34 -6.14 13.05
N SER A 329 -30.15 -5.97 14.09
CA SER A 329 -29.88 -6.27 15.49
C SER A 329 -29.53 -7.75 15.69
N LEU A 330 -28.42 -8.01 16.39
CA LEU A 330 -28.09 -9.31 16.95
C LEU A 330 -28.90 -9.52 18.23
N GLU A 331 -30.08 -10.13 18.09
CA GLU A 331 -30.70 -10.87 19.19
C GLU A 331 -30.95 -12.31 18.75
N GLN A 332 -30.47 -13.23 19.60
CA GLN A 332 -30.83 -14.66 19.70
C GLN A 332 -30.42 -15.58 18.54
N ILE A 333 -29.35 -16.36 18.77
CA ILE A 333 -29.35 -17.82 18.98
C ILE A 333 -28.04 -18.22 19.68
#